data_AF-A0A2P6QCC6-F1
#
_entry.id   AF-A0A2P6QCC6-F1
#
_cell.length_a   1.000
_cell.length_b   1.000
_cell.length_c   1.000
_cell.angle_alpha   90.00
_cell.angle_beta   90.00
_cell.angle_gamma   90.00
#
_symmetry.space_group_name_H-M   'P 1'
#
loop_
_entity.id
_entity.type
_entity.pdbx_description
1 polymer ?
#
loop_
_entity_poly.entity_id
_entity_poly.type
_entity_poly.pdbx_seq_one_letter_code
_entity_poly.pdbx_strand_id
1 'polypeptide(L)'
;MITNLSICPIKKGTHLAKLIYKTELIIWDEAPMCHKYCFEALDKSLRDILSDTNNTQADKPFGCKPILLGGDFRQILPVISGGTKEQIIEASSNHSYLWQSFKIFHLIENMRLSRPNLSDQDKKIF
;
A
#
# COMPACT_ATOMS: atom_id res chain seq x y z
N MET A 1 15.32 2.18 10.64
CA MET A 1 14.43 1.02 10.84
C MET A 1 13.01 1.55 10.96
N ILE A 2 12.04 0.98 10.24
CA ILE A 2 10.65 1.44 10.29
C ILE A 2 9.94 0.81 11.50
N THR A 3 9.10 1.59 12.17
CA THR A 3 8.39 1.21 13.41
C THR A 3 6.96 1.73 13.40
N ASN A 4 6.16 1.32 14.38
CA ASN A 4 4.80 1.85 14.59
C ASN A 4 4.75 3.36 14.89
N LEU A 5 5.87 4.00 15.25
CA LEU A 5 5.97 5.44 15.48
C LEU A 5 6.48 6.20 14.24
N SER A 6 6.80 5.49 13.16
CA SER A 6 7.27 6.11 11.94
C SER A 6 6.16 6.96 11.30
N ILE A 7 6.59 8.07 10.70
CA ILE A 7 5.76 9.00 9.93
C ILE A 7 6.49 9.34 8.64
N CYS A 8 5.74 9.72 7.60
CA CYS A 8 6.33 10.38 6.44
C CYS A 8 6.63 11.85 6.80
N PRO A 9 7.84 12.36 6.53
CA PRO A 9 8.24 13.73 6.90
C PRO A 9 7.66 14.78 5.94
N ILE A 10 6.34 14.78 5.76
CA ILE A 10 5.60 15.69 4.88
C ILE A 10 5.01 16.79 5.75
N LYS A 11 5.60 17.99 5.66
CA LYS A 11 5.11 19.15 6.42
C LYS A 11 3.94 19.82 5.70
N LYS A 12 2.98 20.32 6.47
CA LYS A 12 1.92 21.22 5.99
C LYS A 12 2.50 22.42 5.24
N GLY A 13 1.77 22.94 4.26
CA GLY A 13 2.19 24.10 3.46
C GLY A 13 3.28 23.85 2.41
N THR A 14 3.94 22.68 2.41
CA THR A 14 4.92 22.30 1.39
C THR A 14 4.28 22.08 0.02
N HIS A 15 5.09 22.12 -1.05
CA HIS A 15 4.62 21.79 -2.39
C HIS A 15 4.07 20.35 -2.47
N LEU A 16 4.71 19.41 -1.80
CA LEU A 16 4.24 18.02 -1.73
C LEU A 16 2.89 17.91 -1.02
N ALA A 17 2.69 18.60 0.11
CA ALA A 17 1.39 18.65 0.77
C ALA A 17 0.30 19.21 -0.17
N LYS A 18 0.60 20.31 -0.88
CA LYS A 18 -0.29 20.90 -1.90
C LYS A 18 -0.64 19.93 -3.02
N LEU A 19 0.31 19.12 -3.47
CA LEU A 19 0.08 18.08 -4.45
C LEU A 19 -0.89 17.03 -3.90
N ILE A 20 -0.63 16.53 -2.68
CA ILE A 20 -1.46 15.52 -2.03
C ILE A 20 -2.90 16.01 -1.82
N TYR A 21 -3.12 17.28 -1.46
CA TYR A 21 -4.47 17.85 -1.36
C TYR A 21 -5.24 17.71 -2.68
N LYS A 22 -4.57 17.92 -3.82
CA LYS A 22 -5.17 17.83 -5.16
C LYS A 22 -5.26 16.40 -5.70
N THR A 23 -4.53 15.45 -5.11
CA THR A 23 -4.53 14.05 -5.54
C THR A 23 -5.90 13.41 -5.33
N GLU A 24 -6.44 12.78 -6.36
CA GLU A 24 -7.71 12.04 -6.30
C GLU A 24 -7.51 10.54 -6.06
N LEU A 25 -6.33 10.01 -6.40
CA LEU A 25 -5.98 8.60 -6.23
C LEU A 25 -4.48 8.45 -6.00
N ILE A 26 -4.09 7.63 -5.04
CA ILE A 26 -2.71 7.19 -4.84
C ILE A 26 -2.64 5.71 -5.19
N ILE A 27 -1.72 5.35 -6.07
CA ILE A 27 -1.47 3.95 -6.47
C ILE A 27 -0.15 3.52 -5.84
N TRP A 28 -0.15 2.35 -5.20
CA TRP A 28 1.04 1.74 -4.63
C TRP A 28 1.24 0.36 -5.27
N ASP A 29 2.25 0.27 -6.11
CA ASP A 29 2.63 -1.00 -6.76
C ASP A 29 3.56 -1.83 -5.88
N GLU A 30 3.47 -3.16 -6.01
CA GLU A 30 4.17 -4.13 -5.15
C GLU A 30 3.98 -3.89 -3.64
N ALA A 31 2.77 -3.51 -3.27
CA ALA A 31 2.37 -3.29 -1.88
C ALA A 31 2.63 -4.50 -0.95
N PRO A 32 2.44 -5.77 -1.35
CA PRO A 32 2.69 -6.92 -0.46
C PRO A 32 4.14 -7.03 0.04
N MET A 33 5.11 -6.48 -0.70
CA MET A 33 6.52 -6.50 -0.32
C MET A 33 6.87 -5.45 0.75
N CYS A 34 5.98 -4.50 1.00
CA CYS A 34 6.21 -3.41 1.96
C CYS A 34 5.81 -3.82 3.38
N HIS A 35 6.62 -3.41 4.36
CA HIS A 35 6.26 -3.57 5.77
C HIS A 35 5.00 -2.77 6.09
N LYS A 36 4.10 -3.33 6.91
CA LYS A 36 2.86 -2.69 7.36
C LYS A 36 3.03 -1.25 7.85
N TYR A 37 4.12 -0.97 8.55
CA TYR A 37 4.42 0.35 9.09
C TYR A 37 4.63 1.42 8.00
N CYS A 38 4.96 1.04 6.76
CA CYS A 38 5.01 1.98 5.63
C CYS A 38 3.61 2.55 5.36
N PHE A 39 2.59 1.68 5.31
CA PHE A 39 1.21 2.09 5.10
C PHE A 39 0.68 2.91 6.27
N GLU A 40 0.99 2.48 7.50
CA GLU A 40 0.55 3.19 8.71
C GLU A 40 1.24 4.54 8.88
N ALA A 41 2.51 4.66 8.49
CA ALA A 41 3.23 5.93 8.50
C ALA A 41 2.64 6.90 7.47
N LEU A 42 2.33 6.40 6.26
CA LEU A 42 1.67 7.21 5.23
C LEU A 42 0.30 7.67 5.70
N ASP A 43 -0.52 6.75 6.19
CA ASP A 43 -1.85 7.05 6.70
C ASP A 43 -1.80 8.14 7.80
N LYS A 44 -0.92 8.02 8.80
CA LYS A 44 -0.77 9.03 9.88
C LYS A 44 -0.42 10.39 9.31
N SER A 45 0.54 10.44 8.39
CA SER A 45 0.94 11.68 7.73
C SER A 45 -0.18 12.28 6.89
N LEU A 46 -0.94 11.47 6.17
CA LEU A 46 -2.07 11.94 5.36
C LEU A 46 -3.21 12.47 6.23
N ARG A 47 -3.53 11.80 7.35
CA ARG A 47 -4.51 12.28 8.32
C ARG A 47 -4.09 13.61 8.93
N ASP A 48 -2.82 13.76 9.29
CA ASP A 48 -2.29 15.02 9.84
C ASP A 48 -2.38 16.15 8.81
N ILE A 49 -1.85 15.97 7.59
CA ILE A 49 -1.87 17.06 6.61
C ILE A 49 -3.29 17.39 6.14
N LEU A 50 -4.20 16.42 6.02
CA LEU A 50 -5.56 16.66 5.50
C LEU A 50 -6.55 17.13 6.58
N SER A 51 -6.18 17.06 7.87
CA SER A 51 -7.03 17.44 9.01
C SER A 51 -7.62 18.86 8.91
N ASP A 52 -6.88 19.82 8.36
CA ASP A 52 -7.30 21.23 8.28
C ASP A 52 -8.48 21.47 7.32
N THR A 53 -8.79 20.52 6.43
CA THR A 53 -9.78 20.73 5.37
C THR A 53 -11.21 20.38 5.77
N ASN A 54 -11.41 19.50 6.77
CA ASN A 54 -12.68 19.23 7.46
C ASN A 54 -12.39 18.24 8.61
N ASN A 55 -12.87 18.51 9.83
CA ASN A 55 -12.62 17.68 11.02
C ASN A 55 -12.98 16.18 10.84
N THR A 56 -13.91 15.86 9.93
CA THR A 56 -14.34 14.48 9.65
C THR A 56 -13.34 13.66 8.83
N GLN A 57 -12.31 14.29 8.24
CA GLN A 57 -11.32 13.58 7.42
C GLN A 57 -10.19 12.98 8.25
N ALA A 58 -9.88 13.56 9.42
CA ALA A 58 -8.81 13.09 10.30
C ALA A 58 -9.07 11.67 10.86
N ASP A 59 -10.32 11.27 11.01
CA ASP A 59 -10.69 9.96 11.56
C ASP A 59 -10.76 8.85 10.50
N LYS A 60 -10.72 9.22 9.21
CA LYS A 60 -10.81 8.27 8.10
C LYS A 60 -9.42 7.83 7.65
N PRO A 61 -9.25 6.56 7.23
CA PRO A 61 -7.99 6.06 6.70
C PRO A 61 -7.45 6.99 5.61
N PHE A 62 -6.14 7.24 5.66
CA PHE A 62 -5.40 8.07 4.70
C PHE A 62 -5.97 9.49 4.51
N GLY A 63 -6.66 10.04 5.51
CA GLY A 63 -7.29 11.35 5.42
C GLY A 63 -8.33 11.44 4.29
N CYS A 64 -9.06 10.35 4.04
CA CYS A 64 -10.03 10.18 2.94
C CYS A 64 -9.43 10.09 1.53
N LYS A 65 -8.12 10.00 1.37
CA LYS A 65 -7.54 9.80 0.04
C LYS A 65 -7.75 8.36 -0.41
N PRO A 66 -8.34 8.14 -1.61
CA PRO A 66 -8.41 6.81 -2.20
C PRO A 66 -7.01 6.25 -2.42
N ILE A 67 -6.78 5.04 -1.94
CA ILE A 67 -5.54 4.27 -2.15
C ILE A 67 -5.89 3.01 -2.94
N LEU A 68 -5.17 2.78 -4.04
CA LEU A 68 -5.18 1.51 -4.76
C LEU A 68 -3.85 0.80 -4.52
N LEU A 69 -3.91 -0.34 -3.84
CA LEU A 69 -2.76 -1.21 -3.61
C LEU A 69 -2.74 -2.29 -4.68
N GLY A 70 -1.66 -2.33 -5.45
CA GLY A 70 -1.35 -3.35 -6.44
C GLY A 70 -0.19 -4.23 -6.00
N GLY A 71 -0.11 -5.42 -6.57
CA GLY A 71 0.96 -6.38 -6.32
C GLY A 71 0.44 -7.81 -6.28
N ASP A 72 1.36 -8.77 -6.34
CA ASP A 72 1.01 -10.18 -6.26
C ASP A 72 1.43 -10.75 -4.90
N PHE A 73 0.44 -11.14 -4.09
CA PHE A 73 0.67 -11.73 -2.76
C PHE A 73 1.36 -13.11 -2.83
N ARG A 74 1.47 -13.71 -4.01
CA ARG A 74 2.27 -14.94 -4.25
C ARG A 74 3.75 -14.64 -4.49
N GLN A 75 4.16 -13.37 -4.55
CA GLN A 75 5.57 -12.99 -4.56
C GLN A 75 6.19 -13.09 -3.15
N ILE A 76 7.15 -12.20 -2.83
CA ILE A 76 7.94 -12.18 -1.61
C ILE A 76 7.21 -11.33 -0.55
N LEU A 77 7.00 -11.93 0.64
CA LEU A 77 6.53 -11.22 1.84
C LEU A 77 7.52 -10.12 2.27
N PRO A 78 7.14 -9.18 3.15
CA PRO A 78 8.06 -8.14 3.60
C PRO A 78 9.38 -8.72 4.12
N VAL A 79 10.49 -8.26 3.55
CA VAL A 79 11.83 -8.78 3.87
C VAL A 79 12.32 -8.17 5.18
N ILE A 80 12.56 -9.01 6.18
CA ILE A 80 13.19 -8.61 7.46
C ILE A 80 14.55 -9.33 7.55
N SER A 81 15.64 -8.56 7.53
CA SER A 81 16.99 -9.12 7.61
C SER A 81 17.21 -9.82 8.95
N GLY A 82 17.51 -11.13 8.90
CA GLY A 82 17.65 -11.97 10.10
C GLY A 82 16.33 -12.23 10.85
N GLY A 83 15.19 -11.88 10.25
CA GLY A 83 13.88 -12.02 10.90
C GLY A 83 13.36 -13.46 10.90
N THR A 84 12.59 -13.81 11.93
CA THR A 84 11.87 -15.09 11.98
C THR A 84 10.62 -15.06 11.08
N LYS A 85 10.02 -16.23 10.84
CA LYS A 85 8.77 -16.33 10.07
C LYS A 85 7.65 -15.53 10.71
N GLU A 86 7.57 -15.55 12.03
CA GLU A 86 6.57 -14.83 12.82
C GLU A 86 6.74 -13.32 12.64
N GLN A 87 7.98 -12.83 12.62
CA GLN A 87 8.25 -11.40 12.38
C GLN A 87 7.86 -10.97 10.96
N ILE A 88 8.10 -11.81 9.95
CA ILE A 88 7.69 -11.55 8.56
C ILE A 88 6.16 -11.49 8.44
N ILE A 89 5.46 -12.44 9.08
CA ILE A 89 3.99 -12.45 9.14
C ILE A 89 3.48 -11.19 9.84
N GLU A 90 4.06 -10.83 10.99
CA GLU A 90 3.68 -9.64 11.75
C GLU A 90 3.91 -8.33 10.97
N ALA A 91 4.92 -8.30 10.10
CA ALA A 91 5.20 -7.17 9.22
C ALA A 91 4.28 -7.09 7.99
N SER A 92 3.48 -8.11 7.72
CA SER A 92 2.60 -8.16 6.54
C SER A 92 1.41 -7.22 6.68
N SER A 93 0.91 -6.71 5.55
CA SER A 93 -0.17 -5.71 5.51
C SER A 93 -1.47 -6.17 6.20
N ASN A 94 -1.72 -7.48 6.23
CA ASN A 94 -2.89 -8.06 6.91
C ASN A 94 -2.84 -7.96 8.45
N HIS A 95 -1.68 -7.65 9.03
CA HIS A 95 -1.51 -7.38 10.46
C HIS A 95 -1.56 -5.88 10.78
N SER A 96 -1.92 -5.03 9.81
CA SER A 96 -2.16 -3.60 10.04
C SER A 96 -3.60 -3.34 10.48
N TYR A 97 -3.81 -2.30 11.29
CA TYR A 97 -5.17 -1.81 11.57
C TYR A 97 -5.91 -1.35 10.30
N LEU A 98 -5.18 -1.00 9.24
CA LEU A 98 -5.73 -0.57 7.96
C LEU A 98 -6.39 -1.72 7.19
N TRP A 99 -6.02 -2.97 7.48
CA TRP A 99 -6.49 -4.13 6.71
C TRP A 99 -8.00 -4.25 6.67
N GLN A 100 -8.67 -3.93 7.78
CA GLN A 100 -10.14 -3.95 7.89
C GLN A 100 -10.84 -2.95 6.97
N SER A 101 -10.12 -1.91 6.52
CA SER A 101 -10.63 -0.88 5.61
C SER A 101 -10.43 -1.25 4.13
N PHE A 102 -9.67 -2.30 3.82
CA PHE A 102 -9.38 -2.67 2.45
C PHE A 102 -10.50 -3.53 1.84
N LYS A 103 -10.81 -3.21 0.58
CA LYS A 103 -11.61 -4.05 -0.29
C LYS A 103 -10.69 -4.81 -1.23
N ILE A 104 -10.78 -6.13 -1.20
CA ILE A 104 -9.91 -7.01 -2.01
C ILE A 104 -10.55 -7.22 -3.39
N PHE A 105 -9.74 -7.04 -4.43
CA PHE A 105 -10.07 -7.37 -5.80
C PHE A 105 -9.07 -8.40 -6.33
N HIS A 106 -9.56 -9.43 -7.00
CA HIS A 106 -8.73 -10.48 -7.57
C HIS A 106 -8.67 -10.33 -9.09
N LEU A 107 -7.47 -10.18 -9.64
CA LEU A 107 -7.24 -10.27 -11.07
C LEU A 107 -7.05 -11.74 -11.43
N ILE A 108 -7.99 -12.30 -12.21
CA ILE A 108 -8.00 -13.71 -12.58
C ILE A 108 -7.47 -13.98 -13.99
N GLU A 109 -7.48 -12.96 -14.85
CA GLU A 109 -7.02 -13.09 -16.23
C GLU A 109 -5.59 -12.57 -16.38
N ASN A 110 -4.69 -13.45 -16.80
CA ASN A 110 -3.33 -13.07 -17.15
C ASN A 110 -3.28 -12.57 -18.59
N MET A 111 -3.43 -11.27 -18.78
CA MET A 111 -3.36 -10.63 -20.10
C MET A 111 -2.03 -10.83 -20.83
N ARG A 112 -0.94 -11.23 -20.14
CA ARG A 112 0.33 -11.57 -20.80
C ARG A 112 0.20 -12.85 -21.63
N LEU A 113 -0.69 -13.77 -21.24
CA LEU A 113 -0.95 -15.03 -21.93
C LEU A 113 -1.88 -14.88 -23.14
N SER A 114 -2.53 -13.72 -23.29
CA SER A 114 -3.45 -13.41 -24.40
C SER A 114 -2.73 -13.02 -25.69
N ARG A 115 -1.39 -13.19 -25.78
CA ARG A 115 -0.64 -12.88 -27.00
C ARG A 115 -0.89 -13.96 -28.06
N PRO A 116 -1.17 -13.59 -29.32
CA PRO A 116 -1.53 -14.54 -30.39
C PRO A 116 -0.40 -15.53 -30.72
N ASN A 117 0.85 -15.22 -30.35
CA ASN A 117 2.04 -16.01 -30.71
C ASN A 117 2.59 -16.85 -29.55
N LEU A 118 1.86 -17.01 -28.44
CA LEU A 118 2.30 -17.87 -27.33
C LEU A 118 1.79 -19.30 -27.55
N SER A 119 2.70 -20.27 -27.60
CA SER A 119 2.32 -21.68 -27.58
C SER A 119 1.77 -22.07 -26.21
N ASP A 120 1.02 -23.18 -26.15
CA ASP A 120 0.51 -23.68 -24.87
C ASP A 120 1.61 -24.18 -23.92
N GLN A 121 2.83 -24.42 -24.42
CA GLN A 121 4.02 -24.64 -23.58
C GLN A 121 4.54 -23.32 -23.00
N ASP A 122 4.58 -22.24 -23.78
CA ASP A 122 4.99 -20.91 -23.32
C ASP A 122 4.03 -20.33 -22.28
N LYS A 123 2.77 -20.75 -22.27
CA LYS A 123 1.79 -20.34 -21.26
C LYS A 123 1.98 -21.02 -19.91
N LYS A 124 2.62 -22.21 -19.85
CA LYS A 124 2.80 -23.00 -18.62
C LYS A 124 3.94 -22.51 -17.72
N ILE A 125 4.80 -21.64 -18.24
CA ILE A 125 5.94 -21.04 -17.52
C ILE A 125 5.60 -19.71 -16.84
N PHE A 126 4.36 -19.23 -16.97
CA PHE A 126 3.82 -18.06 -16.27
C PHE A 126 2.74 -18.48 -15.28
#